data_AF-K2S988-F1
#
_entry.id   AF-K2S988-F1
#
_cell.length_a   1.000
_cell.length_b   1.000
_cell.length_c   1.000
_cell.angle_alpha   90.00
_cell.angle_beta   90.00
_cell.angle_gamma   90.00
#
_symmetry.space_group_name_H-M   'P 1'
#
loop_
_entity.id
_entity.type
_entity.pdbx_description
1 polymer ?
#
loop_
_entity_poly.entity_id
_entity_poly.type
_entity_poly.pdbx_seq_one_letter_code
_entity_poly.pdbx_strand_id
1 'polypeptide(L)'
;MFALMQQNTALNNLAACVKPVIYDWGAPPPAEIPVPPNVILAADCVYFEPAFPLLQKTLEDLIGPDTVCYFCFKRRRRADLHFVKAIKKIFDVQVVEDDPDKETYGRENIFLFKITKRKNGTLSNGTSVNGTATNGTV
;
A
#
# COMPACT_ATOMS: atom_id res chain seq x y z
N MET A 1 14.95 -7.35 14.36
CA MET A 1 13.76 -6.47 14.34
C MET A 1 12.72 -6.85 15.37
N PHE A 2 12.31 -8.13 15.50
CA PHE A 2 11.26 -8.53 16.44
C PHE A 2 11.49 -8.11 17.91
N ALA A 3 12.66 -8.42 18.49
CA ALA A 3 12.98 -8.01 19.87
C ALA A 3 12.95 -6.48 20.07
N LEU A 4 13.36 -5.71 19.06
CA LEU A 4 13.32 -4.25 19.10
C LEU A 4 11.87 -3.73 19.10
N MET A 5 10.96 -4.36 18.34
CA MET A 5 9.54 -4.01 18.37
C MET A 5 8.93 -4.29 19.74
N GLN A 6 9.27 -5.41 20.37
CA GLN A 6 8.83 -5.72 21.74
C GLN A 6 9.32 -4.67 22.75
N GLN A 7 10.59 -4.28 22.66
CA GLN A 7 11.15 -3.22 23.50
C GLN A 7 10.44 -1.88 23.28
N ASN A 8 10.23 -1.46 22.02
CA ASN A 8 9.55 -0.21 21.72
C ASN A 8 8.09 -0.21 22.20
N THR A 9 7.38 -1.34 22.08
CA THR A 9 6.02 -1.49 22.63
C THR A 9 6.01 -1.28 24.16
N ALA A 10 6.97 -1.86 24.87
CA ALA A 10 7.10 -1.70 26.32
C ALA A 10 7.45 -0.26 26.70
N LEU A 11 8.43 0.36 26.04
CA LEU A 11 8.87 1.74 26.30
C LEU A 11 7.76 2.78 26.10
N ASN A 12 6.81 2.50 25.20
CA ASN A 12 5.66 3.37 24.95
C ASN A 12 4.41 3.00 25.76
N ASN A 13 4.51 2.03 26.70
CA ASN A 13 3.40 1.53 27.51
C ASN A 13 2.20 0.99 26.69
N LEU A 14 2.47 0.37 25.54
CA LEU A 14 1.43 -0.11 24.61
C LEU A 14 1.17 -1.63 24.71
N ALA A 15 1.83 -2.33 25.63
CA ALA A 15 1.74 -3.79 25.73
C ALA A 15 0.32 -4.34 25.99
N ALA A 16 -0.60 -3.51 26.49
CA ALA A 16 -1.99 -3.88 26.69
C ALA A 16 -2.81 -4.00 25.38
N CYS A 17 -2.39 -3.32 24.31
CA CYS A 17 -3.14 -3.26 23.05
C CYS A 17 -2.30 -3.52 21.79
N VAL A 18 -0.97 -3.59 21.90
CA VAL A 18 -0.06 -3.87 20.80
C VAL A 18 0.71 -5.16 21.10
N LYS A 19 0.61 -6.12 20.18
CA LYS A 19 1.35 -7.39 20.22
C LYS A 19 2.22 -7.50 18.96
N PRO A 20 3.55 -7.43 19.08
CA PRO A 20 4.44 -7.76 17.97
C PRO A 20 4.29 -9.24 17.59
N VAL A 21 4.21 -9.51 16.29
CA VAL A 21 4.11 -10.87 15.72
C VAL A 21 5.04 -10.96 14.52
N ILE A 22 5.70 -12.10 14.35
CA ILE A 22 6.50 -12.37 13.14
C ILE A 22 5.54 -12.78 12.03
N TYR A 23 5.59 -12.06 10.91
CA TYR A 23 4.86 -12.43 9.71
C TYR A 23 5.76 -12.30 8.48
N ASP A 24 6.18 -13.45 7.93
CA ASP A 24 6.92 -13.52 6.69
C ASP A 24 5.99 -13.34 5.49
N TRP A 25 6.32 -12.40 4.60
CA TRP A 25 5.48 -12.12 3.43
C TRP A 25 5.35 -13.34 2.52
N GLY A 26 4.13 -13.55 2.02
CA GLY A 26 3.77 -14.67 1.16
C GLY A 26 3.47 -15.97 1.91
N ALA A 27 3.74 -16.02 3.22
CA ALA A 27 3.26 -17.10 4.07
C ALA A 27 1.78 -16.87 4.47
N PRO A 28 1.07 -17.92 4.94
CA PRO A 28 -0.24 -17.76 5.55
C PRO A 28 -0.20 -16.81 6.76
N PRO A 29 -1.26 -16.01 7.00
CA PRO A 29 -1.33 -15.16 8.19
C PRO A 29 -1.19 -15.96 9.50
N PRO A 30 -0.36 -15.50 10.45
CA PRO A 30 -0.30 -16.08 11.80
C PRO A 30 -1.67 -16.05 12.49
N ALA A 31 -1.92 -17.00 13.39
CA ALA A 31 -3.20 -17.13 14.10
C ALA A 31 -3.55 -15.90 14.97
N GLU A 32 -2.55 -15.10 15.34
CA GLU A 32 -2.71 -13.87 16.10
C GLU A 32 -3.29 -12.71 15.28
N ILE A 33 -3.23 -12.78 13.95
CA ILE A 33 -3.71 -11.70 13.08
C ILE A 33 -5.17 -11.99 12.73
N PRO A 34 -6.12 -11.08 13.04
CA PRO A 34 -7.50 -11.25 12.58
C PRO A 34 -7.53 -11.13 11.05
N VAL A 35 -8.21 -12.08 10.39
CA VAL A 35 -8.34 -12.11 8.93
C VAL A 35 -9.84 -12.10 8.56
N PRO A 36 -10.33 -11.06 7.85
CA PRO A 36 -9.61 -9.85 7.44
C PRO A 36 -9.51 -8.82 8.58
N PRO A 37 -8.39 -8.07 8.73
CA PRO A 37 -8.31 -6.94 9.63
C PRO A 37 -9.13 -5.75 9.11
N ASN A 38 -9.56 -4.85 9.98
CA ASN A 38 -10.26 -3.63 9.54
C ASN A 38 -9.31 -2.62 8.88
N VAL A 39 -8.10 -2.49 9.42
CA VAL A 39 -7.08 -1.54 8.93
C VAL A 39 -5.73 -2.23 8.79
N ILE A 40 -5.04 -1.95 7.68
CA ILE A 40 -3.64 -2.34 7.47
C ILE A 40 -2.83 -1.07 7.27
N LEU A 41 -1.73 -0.93 7.99
CA LEU A 41 -0.77 0.16 7.82
C LEU A 41 0.56 -0.42 7.30
N ALA A 42 1.04 0.06 6.17
CA ALA A 42 2.28 -0.38 5.56
C ALA A 42 3.13 0.84 5.15
N ALA A 43 4.31 0.98 5.75
CA ALA A 43 5.20 2.12 5.52
C ALA A 43 6.58 1.67 5.02
N ASP A 44 7.02 2.24 3.90
CA ASP A 44 8.29 1.98 3.21
C ASP A 44 8.56 0.48 2.96
N CYS A 45 7.52 -0.29 2.63
CA CYS A 45 7.63 -1.73 2.37
C CYS A 45 8.17 -2.08 0.97
N VAL A 46 8.35 -1.10 0.09
CA VAL A 46 8.75 -1.30 -1.32
C VAL A 46 10.19 -0.80 -1.52
N TYR A 47 11.16 -1.69 -1.28
CA TYR A 47 12.58 -1.38 -1.48
C TYR A 47 13.41 -2.56 -2.01
N PHE A 48 12.90 -3.79 -1.87
CA PHE A 48 13.57 -5.01 -2.31
C PHE A 48 12.68 -5.75 -3.32
N GLU A 49 13.00 -5.64 -4.60
CA GLU A 49 12.20 -6.14 -5.72
C GLU A 49 11.82 -7.63 -5.65
N PRO A 50 12.72 -8.55 -5.23
CA PRO A 50 12.35 -9.96 -5.07
C PRO A 50 11.22 -10.21 -4.05
N ALA A 51 10.99 -9.30 -3.11
CA ALA A 51 9.92 -9.40 -2.13
C ALA A 51 8.56 -8.86 -2.62
N PHE A 52 8.51 -8.20 -3.78
CA PHE A 52 7.26 -7.61 -4.30
C PHE A 52 6.14 -8.63 -4.51
N PRO A 53 6.37 -9.82 -5.10
CA PRO A 53 5.32 -10.83 -5.23
C PRO A 53 4.84 -11.37 -3.87
N LEU A 54 5.74 -11.51 -2.90
CA LEU A 54 5.43 -11.99 -1.56
C LEU A 54 4.54 -10.98 -0.81
N LEU A 55 4.90 -9.69 -0.89
CA LEU A 55 4.11 -8.61 -0.30
C LEU A 55 2.73 -8.52 -0.98
N GLN A 56 2.68 -8.64 -2.31
CA GLN A 56 1.41 -8.65 -3.04
C GLN A 56 0.49 -9.79 -2.55
N LYS A 57 1.02 -11.01 -2.45
CA LYS A 57 0.29 -12.17 -1.93
C LYS A 57 -0.22 -11.93 -0.51
N THR A 58 0.61 -11.34 0.35
CA THR A 58 0.23 -10.96 1.72
C THR A 58 -0.96 -9.99 1.74
N LEU A 59 -0.96 -8.98 0.88
CA LEU A 59 -2.08 -8.05 0.77
C LEU A 59 -3.35 -8.72 0.23
N GLU A 60 -3.22 -9.66 -0.72
CA GLU A 60 -4.34 -10.47 -1.21
C GLU A 60 -4.97 -11.34 -0.13
N ASP A 61 -4.16 -11.90 0.77
CA ASP A 61 -4.65 -12.74 1.86
C ASP A 61 -5.32 -11.93 2.99
N LEU A 62 -4.86 -10.70 3.23
CA LEU A 62 -5.36 -9.85 4.30
C LEU A 62 -6.54 -8.96 3.88
N ILE A 63 -6.55 -8.39 2.68
CA ILE A 63 -7.54 -7.36 2.30
C ILE A 63 -8.91 -8.01 2.02
N GLY A 64 -9.80 -7.87 3.00
CA GLY A 64 -11.21 -8.23 2.90
C GLY A 64 -12.10 -7.13 2.32
N PRO A 65 -13.42 -7.37 2.21
CA PRO A 65 -14.40 -6.40 1.69
C PRO A 65 -14.40 -5.05 2.43
N ASP A 66 -14.22 -5.08 3.75
CA ASP A 66 -14.29 -3.90 4.62
C ASP A 66 -12.90 -3.43 5.11
N THR A 67 -11.83 -4.06 4.63
CA THR A 67 -10.45 -3.70 4.98
C THR A 67 -10.02 -2.43 4.25
N VAL A 68 -9.45 -1.48 4.97
CA VAL A 68 -8.74 -0.34 4.40
C VAL A 68 -7.25 -0.46 4.66
N CYS A 69 -6.46 -0.52 3.59
CA CYS A 69 -5.01 -0.52 3.70
C CYS A 69 -4.45 0.86 3.33
N TYR A 70 -3.77 1.50 4.29
CA TYR A 70 -2.97 2.70 4.04
C TYR A 70 -1.54 2.27 3.77
N PHE A 71 -1.10 2.53 2.54
CA PHE A 71 0.17 2.06 2.02
C PHE A 71 1.00 3.26 1.58
N CYS A 72 2.13 3.49 2.24
CA CYS A 72 3.07 4.53 1.83
C CYS A 72 4.44 3.97 1.47
N PHE A 73 5.08 4.60 0.48
CA PHE A 73 6.44 4.27 0.06
C PHE A 73 7.14 5.50 -0.48
N LYS A 74 8.47 5.52 -0.36
CA LYS A 74 9.31 6.52 -1.03
C LYS A 74 9.69 5.98 -2.41
N ARG A 75 9.36 6.70 -3.48
CA ARG A 75 9.78 6.34 -4.84
C ARG A 75 11.28 6.59 -4.98
N ARG A 76 12.06 5.51 -4.95
CA ARG A 76 13.52 5.53 -5.10
C ARG A 76 13.94 5.10 -6.50
N ARG A 77 13.21 4.16 -7.11
CA ARG A 77 13.55 3.55 -8.41
C ARG A 77 12.31 3.33 -9.28
N ARG A 78 12.53 3.11 -10.58
CA ARG A 78 11.45 2.80 -11.54
C ARG A 78 10.75 1.48 -11.19
N ALA A 79 11.47 0.52 -10.62
CA ALA A 79 10.94 -0.78 -10.19
C ALA A 79 9.83 -0.64 -9.13
N ASP A 80 9.90 0.36 -8.25
CA ASP A 80 8.87 0.59 -7.23
C ASP A 80 7.48 0.83 -7.87
N LEU A 81 7.45 1.46 -9.05
CA LEU A 81 6.23 1.67 -9.81
C LEU A 81 5.68 0.37 -10.42
N HIS A 82 6.50 -0.67 -10.60
CA HIS A 82 6.02 -1.97 -11.05
C HIS A 82 5.14 -2.63 -10.00
N PHE A 83 5.51 -2.54 -8.71
CA PHE A 83 4.68 -3.01 -7.61
C PHE A 83 3.33 -2.28 -7.60
N VAL A 84 3.34 -0.94 -7.69
CA VAL A 84 2.11 -0.13 -7.73
C VAL A 84 1.21 -0.51 -8.91
N LYS A 85 1.79 -0.77 -10.09
CA LYS A 85 1.05 -1.23 -11.26
C LYS A 85 0.45 -2.63 -11.06
N ALA A 86 1.13 -3.52 -10.35
CA ALA A 86 0.65 -4.87 -10.08
C ALA A 86 -0.54 -4.84 -9.10
N ILE A 87 -0.41 -4.16 -7.96
CA ILE A 87 -1.51 -4.04 -6.99
C ILE A 87 -2.74 -3.34 -7.57
N LYS A 88 -2.55 -2.36 -8.47
CA LYS A 88 -3.64 -1.69 -9.21
C LYS A 88 -4.41 -2.59 -10.16
N LYS A 89 -3.92 -3.78 -10.48
CA LYS A 89 -4.69 -4.76 -11.28
C LYS A 89 -5.66 -5.56 -10.42
N ILE A 90 -5.42 -5.65 -9.12
CA ILE A 90 -6.13 -6.54 -8.19
C ILE A 90 -7.05 -5.75 -7.26
N PHE A 91 -6.58 -4.62 -6.77
CA PHE A 91 -7.29 -3.78 -5.80
C PHE A 91 -7.82 -2.49 -6.42
N ASP A 92 -8.69 -1.80 -5.68
CA ASP A 92 -8.92 -0.37 -5.89
C ASP A 92 -7.85 0.41 -5.12
N VAL A 93 -7.08 1.23 -5.84
CA VAL A 93 -5.91 1.94 -5.29
C VAL A 93 -6.05 3.43 -5.62
N GLN A 94 -6.28 4.23 -4.60
CA GLN A 94 -6.47 5.67 -4.72
C GLN A 94 -5.34 6.40 -4.01
N VAL A 95 -4.93 7.54 -4.55
CA VAL A 95 -4.01 8.45 -3.84
C VAL A 95 -4.79 9.15 -2.74
N VAL A 96 -4.17 9.29 -1.56
CA VAL A 96 -4.73 10.13 -0.50
C VAL A 96 -4.44 11.59 -0.88
N GLU A 97 -5.52 12.33 -1.13
CA GLU A 97 -5.48 13.69 -1.66
C GLU A 97 -5.83 14.74 -0.59
N ASP A 98 -6.50 14.33 0.48
CA ASP A 98 -7.05 15.16 1.55
C ASP A 98 -6.14 15.31 2.78
N ASP A 99 -4.90 14.79 2.71
CA ASP A 99 -3.90 14.94 3.76
C ASP A 99 -3.22 16.33 3.70
N PRO A 100 -3.25 17.15 4.77
CA PRO A 100 -2.62 18.48 4.79
C PRO A 100 -1.11 18.46 4.50
N ASP A 101 -0.42 17.38 4.84
CA ASP A 101 1.03 17.24 4.69
C ASP A 101 1.43 16.67 3.31
N LYS A 102 0.47 16.46 2.40
CA LYS A 102 0.69 15.88 1.08
C LYS A 102 1.77 16.57 0.27
N GLU A 103 1.75 17.89 0.26
CA GLU A 103 2.77 18.65 -0.48
C GLU A 103 4.15 18.47 0.12
N THR A 104 4.24 18.38 1.45
CA THR A 104 5.49 18.21 2.20
C THR A 104 6.14 16.88 1.85
N TYR A 105 5.42 15.77 2.03
CA TYR A 105 5.97 14.45 1.75
C TYR A 105 6.09 14.19 0.22
N GLY A 106 5.27 14.83 -0.60
CA GLY A 106 5.34 14.76 -2.06
C GLY A 106 6.66 15.32 -2.62
N ARG A 107 7.19 16.40 -2.04
CA ARG A 107 8.52 16.95 -2.36
C ARG A 107 9.64 15.95 -2.08
N GLU A 108 9.41 15.04 -1.14
CA GLU A 108 10.35 13.96 -0.80
C GLU A 108 10.15 12.68 -1.63
N ASN A 109 9.29 12.71 -2.65
CA ASN A 109 8.88 11.55 -3.45
C ASN A 109 8.21 10.45 -2.60
N ILE A 110 7.55 10.80 -1.50
CA ILE A 110 6.73 9.88 -0.71
C ILE A 110 5.31 9.89 -1.27
N PHE A 111 4.72 8.71 -1.40
CA PHE A 111 3.34 8.54 -1.87
C PHE A 111 2.55 7.81 -0.81
N LEU A 112 1.32 8.26 -0.56
CA LEU A 112 0.37 7.60 0.32
C LEU A 112 -0.84 7.16 -0.49
N PHE A 113 -1.14 5.87 -0.43
CA PHE A 113 -2.28 5.26 -1.10
C PHE A 113 -3.27 4.69 -0.09
N LYS A 114 -4.55 4.78 -0.45
CA LYS A 114 -5.65 4.02 0.12
C LYS A 114 -5.97 2.85 -0.80
N ILE A 115 -5.80 1.64 -0.30
CA ILE A 115 -6.01 0.37 -1.01
C ILE A 115 -7.22 -0.33 -0.38
N THR A 116 -8.18 -0.72 -1.21
CA THR A 116 -9.37 -1.48 -0.79
C THR A 116 -9.67 -2.61 -1.77
N LYS A 117 -10.48 -3.58 -1.33
CA LYS A 117 -10.94 -4.65 -2.24
C LYS A 117 -11.71 -4.05 -3.40
N ARG A 118 -11.39 -4.48 -4.62
CA ARG A 118 -12.12 -4.05 -5.81
C ARG A 118 -13.57 -4.53 -5.72
N LYS A 119 -14.52 -3.62 -5.91
CA LYS A 119 -15.92 -3.99 -6.13
C LYS A 119 -16.02 -4.59 -7.53
N ASN A 120 -16.51 -5.82 -7.66
CA ASN A 120 -16.75 -6.46 -8.96
C ASN A 120 -17.78 -5.60 -9.72
N GLY A 121 -17.33 -4.72 -10.61
CA GLY A 121 -18.24 -3.82 -11.33
C GLY A 121 -17.66 -2.68 -12.17
N THR A 122 -16.38 -2.32 -12.06
CA THR A 122 -15.84 -1.20 -12.85
C THR A 122 -14.45 -1.48 -13.40
N LEU A 123 -14.41 -1.86 -14.68
CA LEU A 123 -13.24 -1.65 -15.53
C LEU A 123 -13.07 -0.14 -15.71
N SER A 124 -12.21 0.49 -14.91
CA SER A 124 -11.75 1.85 -15.21
C SER A 124 -10.74 1.78 -16.35
N ASN A 125 -11.21 1.99 -17.58
CA ASN A 125 -10.35 2.30 -18.72
C ASN A 125 -9.50 3.51 -18.35
N GLY A 126 -8.18 3.36 -18.34
CA GLY A 126 -7.26 4.47 -18.23
C GLY A 126 -7.41 5.37 -19.44
N THR A 127 -7.96 6.57 -19.26
CA THR A 127 -7.96 7.62 -20.27
C THR A 127 -6.51 8.05 -20.50
N SER A 128 -5.92 7.58 -21.60
CA SER A 128 -4.77 8.23 -22.22
C SER A 128 -5.26 9.56 -22.80
N VAL A 129 -4.81 10.66 -22.21
CA VAL A 129 -5.06 12.00 -22.74
C VAL A 129 -4.21 12.14 -24.01
N ASN A 130 -4.81 11.89 -25.18
CA ASN A 130 -4.19 12.21 -26.46
C ASN A 130 -4.30 13.72 -26.70
N GLY A 131 -3.15 14.38 -26.83
CA GLY A 131 -3.07 15.78 -27.22
C GLY A 131 -3.67 16.00 -28.62
N THR A 132 -4.62 16.91 -28.69
CA THR A 132 -5.27 17.37 -29.92
C THR A 132 -4.31 18.16 -30.79
N ALA A 133 -4.19 17.74 -32.04
CA ALA A 133 -3.64 18.52 -33.14
C ALA A 133 -4.59 19.69 -33.47
N THR A 134 -4.04 20.88 -33.66
CA THR A 134 -4.70 21.98 -34.36
C THR A 134 -3.92 22.28 -35.64
N ASN A 135 -4.43 21.78 -36.76
CA ASN A 135 -4.11 22.29 -38.08
C ASN A 135 -4.99 23.52 -38.33
N GLY A 136 -4.38 24.68 -38.52
CA GLY A 136 -5.03 25.89 -39.01
C GLY A 136 -4.43 26.25 -40.36
N THR A 137 -5.22 26.10 -41.41
CA THR A 137 -4.94 26.57 -42.77
C THR A 137 -5.74 27.85 -43.01
N VAL A 138 -5.06 28.94 -43.34
CA VAL A 138 -5.43 29.91 -44.38
C VAL A 138 -4.14 30.32 -45.07
#